data_AF-A0A3C1ACJ7-F1
#
_entry.id   AF-A0A3C1ACJ7-F1
#
_cell.length_a   1.000
_cell.length_b   1.000
_cell.length_c   1.000
_cell.angle_alpha   90.00
_cell.angle_beta   90.00
_cell.angle_gamma   90.00
#
_symmetry.space_group_name_H-M   'P 1'
#
loop_
_entity.id
_entity.type
_entity.pdbx_description
1 polymer ?
#
loop_
_entity_poly.entity_id
_entity_poly.type
_entity_poly.pdbx_seq_one_letter_code
_entity_poly.pdbx_strand_id
1 'polypeptide(L)'
;MKHYFLMFIICSLLIIAYQTEAQINVTSVSSRSVKPEKNGVFFSLPRKIIKVSVTVKEIENMKGPYAEYAEQLMGISNPIMQNTMEYELVDIKMETLVEPDPEQIFFIEIDDKSSKEEKNFSVNLTSNGIIRSINGISSAKEAQLIKEEYKVITQEDLFSMSVNPSLYRKVDTIIRIVTVDTNTVKKRFFNTYFEEKSTEIKAREAADMVSRIREGRFNLLTGYQETNYSPKTMKYMDEKLQLMDQEYISLFKGLKTEMLNTYTFYLIPDPNKLNQVVCKFSKETGISEATDNKGREVILNIRRSGTLTQMPNWASSVVDARSTLIPYRIPEIVRLSVNYLGKIYDEQLIALPQFGIVSRVPFVKSKIEFDPQTGCVVKIYYE
;
A
#
# COMPACT_ATOMS: atom_id res chain seq x y z
N MET A 1 -35.21 79.64 -14.88
CA MET A 1 -34.81 78.50 -15.74
C MET A 1 -33.35 78.05 -15.58
N LYS A 2 -32.36 78.95 -15.40
CA LYS A 2 -30.94 78.55 -15.24
C LYS A 2 -30.62 77.68 -14.01
N HIS A 3 -31.30 77.89 -12.88
CA HIS A 3 -31.07 77.08 -11.67
C HIS A 3 -31.61 75.65 -11.76
N TYR A 4 -32.72 75.43 -12.46
CA TYR A 4 -33.26 74.08 -12.70
C TYR A 4 -32.39 73.26 -13.66
N PHE A 5 -31.75 73.92 -14.64
CA PHE A 5 -30.82 73.27 -15.56
C PHE A 5 -29.51 72.85 -14.87
N LEU A 6 -28.97 73.71 -13.99
CA LEU A 6 -27.78 73.37 -13.19
C LEU A 6 -28.07 72.21 -12.22
N MET A 7 -29.25 72.19 -11.60
CA MET A 7 -29.66 71.12 -10.70
C MET A 7 -29.86 69.78 -11.44
N PHE A 8 -30.36 69.80 -12.67
CA PHE A 8 -30.51 68.60 -13.50
C PHE A 8 -29.15 68.00 -13.90
N ILE A 9 -28.16 68.86 -14.20
CA ILE A 9 -26.79 68.42 -14.50
C ILE A 9 -26.12 67.81 -13.27
N ILE A 10 -26.28 68.42 -12.09
CA ILE A 10 -25.72 67.90 -10.83
C ILE A 10 -26.39 66.56 -10.44
N CYS A 11 -27.71 66.42 -10.61
CA CYS A 11 -28.39 65.14 -10.43
C CYS A 11 -27.93 64.08 -11.44
N SER A 12 -27.70 64.44 -12.71
CA SER A 12 -27.18 63.49 -13.71
C SER A 12 -25.75 63.03 -13.41
N LEU A 13 -24.90 63.92 -12.86
CA LEU A 13 -23.53 63.58 -12.42
C LEU A 13 -23.51 62.74 -11.13
N LEU A 14 -24.47 62.92 -10.23
CA LEU A 14 -24.62 62.11 -9.02
C LEU A 14 -25.15 60.70 -9.32
N ILE A 15 -25.97 60.52 -10.35
CA ILE A 15 -26.49 59.20 -10.77
C ILE A 15 -25.40 58.35 -11.45
N ILE A 16 -24.40 58.97 -12.09
CA ILE A 16 -23.26 58.25 -12.70
C ILE A 16 -22.22 57.81 -11.64
N ALA A 17 -22.22 58.41 -10.45
CA ALA A 17 -21.25 58.11 -9.39
C ALA A 17 -21.63 56.90 -8.49
N TYR A 18 -22.78 56.26 -8.70
CA TYR A 18 -23.31 55.15 -7.87
C TYR A 18 -23.35 53.79 -8.60
N GLN A 19 -22.32 53.48 -9.38
CA GLN A 19 -22.09 52.12 -9.92
C GLN A 19 -20.77 51.58 -9.36
N THR A 20 -20.68 51.39 -8.05
CA THR A 20 -19.64 50.55 -7.45
C THR A 20 -20.22 49.15 -7.31
N GLU A 21 -20.07 48.31 -8.34
CA GLU A 21 -20.34 46.87 -8.17
C GLU A 21 -19.34 46.31 -7.15
N ALA A 22 -19.83 45.55 -6.18
CA ALA A 22 -18.97 44.81 -5.26
C ALA A 22 -18.18 43.76 -6.05
N GLN A 23 -16.89 44.01 -6.25
CA GLN A 23 -16.00 43.13 -7.00
C GLN A 23 -15.42 42.07 -6.07
N ILE A 24 -15.72 40.79 -6.34
CA ILE A 24 -15.03 39.66 -5.73
C ILE A 24 -13.66 39.55 -6.39
N ASN A 25 -12.58 39.68 -5.62
CA ASN A 25 -11.24 39.55 -6.15
C ASN A 25 -10.66 38.18 -5.80
N VAL A 26 -10.14 37.47 -6.79
CA VAL A 26 -9.38 36.25 -6.59
C VAL A 26 -7.91 36.52 -6.87
N THR A 27 -7.03 36.15 -5.92
CA THR A 27 -5.58 36.30 -6.03
C THR A 27 -4.89 34.94 -5.92
N SER A 28 -3.81 34.74 -6.68
CA SER A 28 -2.95 33.56 -6.52
C SER A 28 -2.03 33.75 -5.31
N VAL A 29 -1.94 32.73 -4.47
CA VAL A 29 -1.19 32.76 -3.22
C VAL A 29 0.06 31.93 -3.35
N SER A 30 1.20 32.52 -3.04
CA SER A 30 2.49 31.88 -2.90
C SER A 30 3.12 32.26 -1.57
N SER A 31 4.16 31.56 -1.14
CA SER A 31 4.89 31.85 0.12
C SER A 31 5.46 33.26 0.22
N ARG A 32 5.51 34.01 -0.89
CA ARG A 32 6.00 35.39 -0.98
C ARG A 32 4.89 36.43 -1.21
N SER A 33 3.62 35.99 -1.23
CA SER A 33 2.49 36.89 -1.48
C SER A 33 2.28 37.85 -0.30
N VAL A 34 2.00 39.12 -0.61
CA VAL A 34 1.63 40.14 0.40
C VAL A 34 0.28 39.77 1.00
N LYS A 35 0.13 39.96 2.32
CA LYS A 35 -1.14 39.71 3.01
C LYS A 35 -2.25 40.56 2.35
N PRO A 36 -3.38 39.96 1.95
CA PRO A 36 -4.53 40.69 1.44
C PRO A 36 -5.04 41.72 2.46
N GLU A 37 -5.50 42.87 1.97
CA GLU A 37 -6.04 43.95 2.82
C GLU A 37 -7.45 43.63 3.33
N LYS A 38 -8.20 42.80 2.59
CA LYS A 38 -9.57 42.38 2.91
C LYS A 38 -9.61 40.95 3.46
N ASN A 39 -10.66 40.65 4.23
CA ASN A 39 -10.95 39.31 4.70
C ASN A 39 -11.37 38.41 3.52
N GLY A 40 -11.26 37.09 3.69
CA GLY A 40 -11.53 36.15 2.61
C GLY A 40 -11.25 34.71 2.97
N VAL A 41 -11.36 33.84 1.97
CA VAL A 41 -11.22 32.37 2.12
C VAL A 41 -10.16 31.84 1.16
N PHE A 42 -9.30 30.95 1.67
CA PHE A 42 -8.34 30.21 0.84
C PHE A 42 -8.99 28.95 0.26
N PHE A 43 -8.71 28.66 -1.00
CA PHE A 43 -9.07 27.40 -1.63
C PHE A 43 -7.97 26.95 -2.58
N SER A 44 -7.96 25.66 -2.88
CA SER A 44 -7.00 25.07 -3.81
C SER A 44 -7.69 24.35 -4.97
N LEU A 45 -7.00 24.27 -6.10
CA LEU A 45 -7.38 23.36 -7.18
C LEU A 45 -6.81 21.96 -6.88
N PRO A 46 -7.48 20.87 -7.29
CA PRO A 46 -7.04 19.52 -6.99
C PRO A 46 -5.90 19.06 -7.91
N ARG A 47 -4.98 18.26 -7.38
CA ARG A 47 -4.06 17.41 -8.15
C ARG A 47 -4.24 15.95 -7.77
N LYS A 48 -3.87 15.04 -8.68
CA LYS A 48 -3.97 13.60 -8.43
C LYS A 48 -2.64 12.97 -8.03
N ILE A 49 -2.69 12.12 -7.01
CA ILE A 49 -1.62 11.20 -6.60
C ILE A 49 -1.97 9.82 -7.15
N ILE A 50 -0.97 9.09 -7.64
CA ILE A 50 -1.11 7.70 -8.06
C ILE A 50 -0.58 6.83 -6.93
N LYS A 51 -1.48 6.04 -6.33
CA LYS A 51 -1.16 4.99 -5.38
C LYS A 51 -0.91 3.72 -6.17
N VAL A 52 0.32 3.20 -6.11
CA VAL A 52 0.70 1.94 -6.75
C VAL A 52 0.88 0.90 -5.66
N SER A 53 0.03 -0.12 -5.65
CA SER A 53 0.11 -1.25 -4.74
C SER A 53 0.75 -2.44 -5.45
N VAL A 54 1.90 -2.86 -4.96
CA VAL A 54 2.70 -3.97 -5.50
C VAL A 54 2.59 -5.15 -4.55
N THR A 55 1.99 -6.25 -5.02
CA THR A 55 1.84 -7.49 -4.25
C THR A 55 2.96 -8.46 -4.62
N VAL A 56 3.73 -8.87 -3.60
CA VAL A 56 4.85 -9.80 -3.73
C VAL A 56 4.59 -11.01 -2.85
N LYS A 57 4.83 -12.20 -3.40
CA LYS A 57 4.91 -13.44 -2.64
C LYS A 57 6.35 -13.65 -2.19
N GLU A 58 6.56 -13.68 -0.89
CA GLU A 58 7.79 -14.11 -0.25
C GLU A 58 7.73 -15.63 -0.04
N ILE A 59 8.74 -16.33 -0.55
CA ILE A 59 8.87 -17.78 -0.50
C ILE A 59 10.13 -18.08 0.28
N GLU A 60 9.96 -18.55 1.51
CA GLU A 60 11.05 -19.00 2.35
C GLU A 60 11.08 -20.53 2.36
N ASN A 61 12.18 -21.09 1.91
CA ASN A 61 12.46 -22.52 2.01
C ASN A 61 13.47 -22.72 3.14
N MET A 62 13.15 -23.58 4.10
CA MET A 62 14.02 -23.95 5.21
C MET A 62 14.39 -25.43 5.10
N LYS A 63 15.70 -25.70 5.08
CA LYS A 63 16.26 -27.05 5.12
C LYS A 63 15.82 -27.75 6.41
N GLY A 64 15.24 -28.93 6.27
CA GLY A 64 14.96 -29.79 7.42
C GLY A 64 16.27 -30.32 8.04
N PRO A 65 16.36 -30.47 9.37
CA PRO A 65 17.56 -30.97 10.04
C PRO A 65 18.02 -32.36 9.56
N TYR A 66 17.11 -33.17 9.01
CA TYR A 66 17.37 -34.53 8.51
C TYR A 66 17.22 -34.66 6.99
N ALA A 67 17.28 -33.54 6.24
CA ALA A 67 17.09 -33.54 4.80
C ALA A 67 18.04 -34.47 4.02
N GLU A 68 19.26 -34.62 4.50
CA GLU A 68 20.27 -35.53 3.91
C GLU A 68 19.87 -37.01 3.97
N TYR A 69 19.00 -37.39 4.90
CA TYR A 69 18.53 -38.76 5.08
C TYR A 69 17.12 -38.99 4.52
N ALA A 70 16.52 -37.99 3.88
CA ALA A 70 15.11 -38.00 3.46
C ALA A 70 14.82 -39.09 2.41
N GLU A 71 15.71 -39.29 1.44
CA GLU A 71 15.53 -40.34 0.44
C GLU A 71 15.73 -41.74 1.05
N GLN A 72 16.81 -41.94 1.81
CA GLN A 72 17.15 -43.25 2.38
C GLN A 72 16.15 -43.73 3.43
N LEU A 73 15.69 -42.84 4.33
CA LEU A 73 14.84 -43.22 5.46
C LEU A 73 13.35 -43.03 5.17
N MET A 74 12.98 -42.08 4.30
CA MET A 74 11.59 -41.67 4.08
C MET A 74 11.13 -41.79 2.62
N GLY A 75 12.03 -42.13 1.68
CA GLY A 75 11.71 -42.19 0.25
C GLY A 75 11.39 -40.83 -0.39
N ILE A 76 11.82 -39.73 0.23
CA ILE A 76 11.54 -38.37 -0.26
C ILE A 76 12.68 -37.94 -1.20
N SER A 77 12.39 -37.85 -2.50
CA SER A 77 13.39 -37.63 -3.55
C SER A 77 13.81 -36.16 -3.75
N ASN A 78 13.00 -35.19 -3.31
CA ASN A 78 13.28 -33.77 -3.50
C ASN A 78 13.08 -32.95 -2.21
N PRO A 79 13.88 -33.20 -1.17
CA PRO A 79 13.87 -32.38 0.05
C PRO A 79 14.50 -31.01 -0.20
N ILE A 80 14.13 -30.02 0.62
CA ILE A 80 14.80 -28.73 0.66
C ILE A 80 16.18 -28.93 1.29
N MET A 81 17.23 -28.69 0.50
CA MET A 81 18.62 -28.93 0.90
C MET A 81 19.35 -27.69 1.40
N GLN A 82 18.80 -26.49 1.18
CA GLN A 82 19.40 -25.21 1.57
C GLN A 82 18.30 -24.24 1.98
N ASN A 83 18.64 -23.33 2.89
CA ASN A 83 17.76 -22.22 3.25
C ASN A 83 17.82 -21.18 2.12
N THR A 84 16.68 -20.86 1.53
CA THR A 84 16.58 -19.86 0.45
C THR A 84 15.41 -18.94 0.69
N MET A 85 15.58 -17.68 0.34
CA MET A 85 14.53 -16.69 0.33
C MET A 85 14.37 -16.19 -1.10
N GLU A 86 13.19 -16.38 -1.66
CA GLU A 86 12.86 -15.97 -3.01
C GLU A 86 11.60 -15.12 -3.00
N TYR A 87 11.51 -14.22 -3.96
CA TYR A 87 10.38 -13.32 -4.11
C TYR A 87 9.79 -13.46 -5.51
N GLU A 88 8.47 -13.46 -5.57
CA GLU A 88 7.70 -13.49 -6.80
C GLU A 88 6.77 -12.29 -6.86
N LEU A 89 6.86 -11.49 -7.94
CA LEU A 89 5.95 -10.40 -8.19
C LEU A 89 4.60 -10.95 -8.68
N VAL A 90 3.57 -10.84 -7.85
CA VAL A 90 2.25 -11.40 -8.12
C VAL A 90 1.41 -10.43 -8.93
N ASP A 91 1.27 -9.19 -8.45
CA ASP A 91 0.37 -8.21 -9.04
C ASP A 91 0.83 -6.76 -8.78
N ILE A 92 0.41 -5.84 -9.64
CA ILE A 92 0.61 -4.40 -9.47
C ILE A 92 -0.68 -3.69 -9.86
N LYS A 93 -1.26 -2.92 -8.93
CA LYS A 93 -2.49 -2.15 -9.15
C LYS A 93 -2.29 -0.66 -8.94
N MET A 94 -2.99 0.15 -9.73
CA MET A 94 -3.04 1.59 -9.57
C MET A 94 -4.39 2.06 -9.04
N GLU A 95 -4.34 3.00 -8.10
CA GLU A 95 -5.49 3.78 -7.65
C GLU A 95 -5.13 5.27 -7.71
N THR A 96 -6.12 6.12 -7.98
CA THR A 96 -5.92 7.58 -7.99
C THR A 96 -6.52 8.20 -6.74
N LEU A 97 -5.72 8.99 -6.03
CA LEU A 97 -6.15 9.81 -4.90
C LEU A 97 -6.09 11.28 -5.30
N VAL A 98 -6.84 12.12 -4.60
CA VAL A 98 -6.91 13.56 -4.86
C VAL A 98 -6.44 14.33 -3.64
N GLU A 99 -5.56 15.28 -3.86
CA GLU A 99 -5.11 16.21 -2.84
C GLU A 99 -5.14 17.67 -3.35
N PRO A 100 -5.21 18.66 -2.45
CA PRO A 100 -5.07 20.06 -2.81
C PRO A 100 -3.69 20.31 -3.42
N ASP A 101 -3.64 21.00 -4.55
CA ASP A 101 -2.37 21.34 -5.18
C ASP A 101 -1.70 22.54 -4.47
N PRO A 102 -0.52 22.36 -3.84
CA PRO A 102 0.21 23.44 -3.19
C PRO A 102 0.66 24.56 -4.15
N GLU A 103 0.78 24.26 -5.45
CA GLU A 103 1.17 25.25 -6.46
C GLU A 103 -0.02 26.06 -7.00
N GLN A 104 -1.26 25.63 -6.71
CA GLN A 104 -2.49 26.28 -7.20
C GLN A 104 -3.43 26.60 -6.04
N ILE A 105 -2.93 27.41 -5.11
CA ILE A 105 -3.67 27.99 -3.98
C ILE A 105 -4.13 29.40 -4.36
N PHE A 106 -5.37 29.72 -4.04
CA PHE A 106 -5.99 31.00 -4.33
C PHE A 106 -6.70 31.56 -3.09
N PHE A 107 -6.82 32.88 -3.03
CA PHE A 107 -7.54 33.60 -1.99
C PHE A 107 -8.67 34.41 -2.61
N ILE A 108 -9.89 34.20 -2.14
CA ILE A 108 -11.07 34.97 -2.52
C ILE A 108 -11.30 36.06 -1.48
N GLU A 109 -11.14 37.31 -1.88
CA GLU A 109 -11.52 38.47 -1.06
C GLU A 109 -13.04 38.60 -0.98
N ILE A 110 -13.56 38.77 0.23
CA ILE A 110 -14.97 39.04 0.52
C ILE A 110 -15.05 40.46 1.07
N ASP A 111 -15.90 41.30 0.46
CA ASP A 111 -16.10 42.66 0.93
C ASP A 111 -17.18 42.71 2.02
N ASP A 112 -16.80 43.11 3.24
CA ASP A 112 -17.72 43.24 4.38
C ASP A 112 -18.78 44.35 4.19
N LYS A 113 -18.63 45.21 3.17
CA LYS A 113 -19.53 46.36 2.89
C LYS A 113 -20.61 46.07 1.84
N SER A 114 -20.73 44.84 1.34
CA SER A 114 -21.70 44.48 0.30
C SER A 114 -23.16 44.58 0.81
N SER A 115 -24.07 45.08 -0.03
CA SER A 115 -25.47 45.36 0.29
C SER A 115 -26.25 44.08 0.67
N LYS A 116 -27.41 44.18 1.35
CA LYS A 116 -28.18 43.01 1.84
C LYS A 116 -28.52 41.95 0.77
N GLU A 117 -28.54 42.30 -0.51
CA GLU A 117 -28.79 41.41 -1.65
C GLU A 117 -27.54 40.63 -2.11
N GLU A 118 -26.34 41.10 -1.76
CA GLU A 118 -25.03 40.49 -2.08
C GLU A 118 -24.55 39.50 -1.01
N LYS A 119 -25.33 39.32 0.07
CA LYS A 119 -25.07 38.39 1.18
C LYS A 119 -25.25 36.91 0.84
N ASN A 120 -25.57 36.58 -0.41
CA ASN A 120 -25.75 35.21 -0.89
C ASN A 120 -24.46 34.64 -1.52
N PHE A 121 -23.28 35.19 -1.20
CA PHE A 121 -22.01 34.60 -1.58
C PHE A 121 -21.68 33.44 -0.64
N SER A 122 -21.61 32.23 -1.18
CA SER A 122 -21.17 31.04 -0.45
C SER A 122 -20.12 30.27 -1.23
N VAL A 123 -19.10 29.79 -0.53
CA VAL A 123 -18.06 28.93 -1.11
C VAL A 123 -18.11 27.61 -0.36
N ASN A 124 -18.38 26.53 -1.08
CA ASN A 124 -18.30 25.19 -0.52
C ASN A 124 -16.96 24.57 -0.93
N LEU A 125 -16.20 24.15 0.08
CA LEU A 125 -14.95 23.44 -0.08
C LEU A 125 -15.11 21.99 0.40
N THR A 126 -14.21 21.12 -0.03
CA THR A 126 -14.03 19.81 0.62
C THR A 126 -13.37 19.99 1.99
N SER A 127 -13.40 18.95 2.83
CA SER A 127 -12.69 18.92 4.12
C SER A 127 -11.20 19.21 4.00
N ASN A 128 -10.61 18.94 2.82
CA ASN A 128 -9.20 19.18 2.53
C ASN A 128 -8.95 20.55 1.86
N GLY A 129 -9.96 21.42 1.67
CA GLY A 129 -9.80 22.78 1.13
C GLY A 129 -9.86 22.90 -0.40
N ILE A 130 -10.34 21.88 -1.12
CA ILE A 130 -10.55 21.94 -2.58
C ILE A 130 -11.90 22.58 -2.88
N ILE A 131 -11.94 23.48 -3.87
CA ILE A 131 -13.20 24.11 -4.28
C ILE A 131 -14.20 23.11 -4.89
N ARG A 132 -15.45 23.16 -4.42
CA ARG A 132 -16.55 22.30 -4.91
C ARG A 132 -17.66 23.09 -5.57
N SER A 133 -18.03 24.23 -5.01
CA SER A 133 -19.02 25.11 -5.65
C SER A 133 -18.96 26.52 -5.09
N ILE A 134 -19.43 27.48 -5.89
CA ILE A 134 -19.73 28.85 -5.46
C ILE A 134 -21.23 29.09 -5.65
N ASN A 135 -21.90 29.58 -4.61
CA ASN A 135 -23.34 29.83 -4.52
C ASN A 135 -24.24 28.58 -4.72
N GLY A 136 -23.66 27.38 -4.63
CA GLY A 136 -24.36 26.10 -4.77
C GLY A 136 -24.82 25.51 -3.45
N ILE A 137 -25.87 24.69 -3.48
CA ILE A 137 -26.29 23.86 -2.35
C ILE A 137 -25.76 22.46 -2.63
N SER A 138 -24.61 22.10 -2.06
CA SER A 138 -24.02 20.78 -2.30
C SER A 138 -24.08 19.91 -1.06
N SER A 139 -24.96 18.91 -1.07
CA SER A 139 -24.89 17.77 -0.16
C SER A 139 -23.85 16.78 -0.69
N ALA A 140 -22.85 16.40 0.11
CA ALA A 140 -22.28 15.06 -0.02
C ALA A 140 -21.95 14.48 1.34
N LYS A 141 -22.23 13.17 1.42
CA LYS A 141 -21.77 12.26 2.46
C LYS A 141 -20.24 12.21 2.43
N GLU A 142 -19.64 12.40 3.59
CA GLU A 142 -18.23 12.12 3.85
C GLU A 142 -17.96 10.62 3.70
N ALA A 143 -16.88 10.27 3.02
CA ALA A 143 -16.41 8.90 2.90
C ALA A 143 -15.77 8.45 4.22
N GLN A 144 -16.15 7.26 4.69
CA GLN A 144 -15.64 6.67 5.93
C GLN A 144 -14.20 6.17 5.76
N LEU A 145 -13.37 6.46 6.76
CA LEU A 145 -12.01 5.95 6.91
C LEU A 145 -12.05 4.43 7.08
N ILE A 146 -11.50 3.70 6.12
CA ILE A 146 -11.25 2.25 6.24
C ILE A 146 -9.98 2.08 7.08
N LYS A 147 -10.14 1.51 8.27
CA LYS A 147 -9.05 1.16 9.17
C LYS A 147 -8.49 -0.19 8.71
N GLU A 148 -7.30 -0.21 8.13
CA GLU A 148 -6.62 -1.45 7.78
C GLU A 148 -6.15 -2.16 9.06
N GLU A 149 -6.70 -3.34 9.33
CA GLU A 149 -6.24 -4.24 10.38
C GLU A 149 -5.00 -4.99 9.89
N TYR A 150 -3.85 -4.70 10.49
CA TYR A 150 -2.67 -5.52 10.34
C TYR A 150 -2.83 -6.78 11.20
N LYS A 151 -2.98 -7.93 10.55
CA LYS A 151 -2.77 -9.22 11.21
C LYS A 151 -1.27 -9.48 11.31
N VAL A 152 -0.72 -9.24 12.50
CA VAL A 152 0.60 -9.76 12.87
C VAL A 152 0.43 -11.27 13.06
N ILE A 153 0.95 -12.05 12.12
CA ILE A 153 1.12 -13.49 12.31
C ILE A 153 2.44 -13.66 13.06
N THR A 154 2.36 -13.99 14.34
CA THR A 154 3.54 -14.39 15.13
C THR A 154 4.06 -15.72 14.62
N GLN A 155 5.35 -15.75 14.25
CA GLN A 155 6.09 -16.94 13.85
C GLN A 155 6.22 -17.87 15.07
N GLU A 156 5.44 -18.94 15.12
CA GLU A 156 5.62 -20.01 16.10
C GLU A 156 6.86 -20.85 15.76
N ASP A 157 7.49 -21.44 16.79
CA ASP A 157 8.75 -22.20 16.77
C ASP A 157 8.81 -23.26 15.64
N LEU A 158 9.40 -22.89 14.51
CA LEU A 158 9.66 -23.81 13.41
C LEU A 158 10.59 -24.95 13.88
N PHE A 159 10.13 -26.19 13.74
CA PHE A 159 10.81 -27.44 14.13
C PHE A 159 10.94 -27.71 15.65
N SER A 160 9.95 -27.34 16.46
CA SER A 160 9.88 -27.66 17.90
C SER A 160 10.13 -29.16 18.23
N MET A 161 9.71 -30.07 17.34
CA MET A 161 9.86 -31.53 17.49
C MET A 161 11.28 -32.07 17.23
N SER A 162 12.23 -31.21 16.81
CA SER A 162 13.64 -31.58 16.63
C SER A 162 14.41 -31.72 17.96
N VAL A 163 13.84 -31.22 19.06
CA VAL A 163 14.48 -31.17 20.39
C VAL A 163 14.28 -32.49 21.14
N ASN A 164 14.95 -33.54 20.69
CA ASN A 164 15.11 -34.77 21.48
C ASN A 164 16.38 -34.69 22.34
N PRO A 165 16.43 -35.34 23.52
CA PRO A 165 17.65 -35.37 24.33
C PRO A 165 18.81 -35.89 23.49
N SER A 166 19.80 -35.02 23.26
CA SER A 166 20.90 -35.27 22.34
C SER A 166 21.96 -36.20 22.93
N LEU A 167 21.95 -36.38 24.25
CA LEU A 167 22.91 -37.22 24.97
C LEU A 167 22.37 -38.63 25.16
N TYR A 168 23.17 -39.64 24.83
CA TYR A 168 22.91 -41.03 25.20
C TYR A 168 24.03 -41.59 26.06
N ARG A 169 23.66 -42.54 26.93
CA ARG A 169 24.58 -43.18 27.86
C ARG A 169 25.33 -44.30 27.15
N LYS A 170 26.64 -44.15 26.98
CA LYS A 170 27.52 -45.17 26.44
C LYS A 170 28.30 -45.84 27.57
N VAL A 171 28.38 -47.16 27.53
CA VAL A 171 29.06 -47.98 28.54
C VAL A 171 30.20 -48.73 27.87
N ASP A 172 31.44 -48.32 28.13
CA ASP A 172 32.62 -49.03 27.65
C ASP A 172 33.09 -50.04 28.70
N THR A 173 33.43 -51.24 28.26
CA THR A 173 33.96 -52.30 29.13
C THR A 173 35.49 -52.23 29.13
N ILE A 174 36.07 -51.65 30.18
CA ILE A 174 37.52 -51.62 30.38
C ILE A 174 37.93 -52.90 31.11
N ILE A 175 38.68 -53.77 30.44
CA ILE A 175 39.23 -54.99 31.04
C ILE A 175 40.57 -54.64 31.70
N ARG A 176 40.59 -54.53 33.03
CA ARG A 176 41.82 -54.31 33.78
C ARG A 176 42.31 -55.65 34.32
N ILE A 177 43.49 -56.07 33.86
CA ILE A 177 44.18 -57.24 34.41
C ILE A 177 44.87 -56.76 35.68
N VAL A 178 44.42 -57.24 36.84
CA VAL A 178 45.04 -56.92 38.12
C VAL A 178 45.80 -58.17 38.56
N THR A 179 47.13 -58.06 38.61
CA THR A 179 48.02 -59.06 39.17
C THR A 179 48.12 -58.81 40.66
N VAL A 180 47.73 -59.79 41.48
CA VAL A 180 47.97 -59.76 42.93
C VAL A 180 48.81 -60.98 43.26
N ASP A 181 50.02 -60.73 43.75
CA ASP A 181 51.06 -61.69 44.14
C ASP A 181 51.52 -62.64 43.01
N THR A 182 50.75 -63.68 42.66
CA THR A 182 51.07 -64.68 41.61
C THR A 182 49.88 -65.10 40.72
N ASN A 183 48.67 -64.58 40.96
CA ASN A 183 47.48 -64.88 40.16
C ASN A 183 46.99 -63.65 39.39
N THR A 184 46.69 -63.83 38.10
CA THR A 184 46.10 -62.78 37.24
C THR A 184 44.58 -62.85 37.29
N VAL A 185 43.92 -61.80 37.79
CA VAL A 185 42.46 -61.70 37.77
C VAL A 185 42.04 -60.59 36.81
N LYS A 186 41.26 -60.95 35.79
CA LYS A 186 40.66 -59.98 34.86
C LYS A 186 39.41 -59.37 35.51
N LYS A 187 39.50 -58.13 35.98
CA LYS A 187 38.33 -57.38 36.46
C LYS A 187 37.80 -56.49 35.34
N ARG A 188 36.50 -56.62 35.04
CA ARG A 188 35.79 -55.77 34.08
C ARG A 188 35.26 -54.55 34.83
N PHE A 189 35.63 -53.36 34.38
CA PHE A 189 35.09 -52.09 34.85
C PHE A 189 34.23 -51.48 33.75
N PHE A 190 33.03 -51.03 34.10
CA PHE A 190 32.14 -50.33 33.18
C PHE A 190 32.35 -48.83 33.38
N ASN A 191 32.90 -48.14 32.38
CA ASN A 191 32.95 -46.68 32.40
C ASN A 191 31.72 -46.15 31.66
N THR A 192 30.96 -45.25 32.29
CA THR A 192 29.74 -44.69 31.73
C THR A 192 29.95 -43.21 31.43
N TYR A 193 29.77 -42.80 30.18
CA TYR A 193 29.82 -41.40 29.78
C TYR A 193 28.63 -41.06 28.85
N PHE A 194 28.33 -39.77 28.76
CA PHE A 194 27.30 -39.24 27.88
C PHE A 194 27.95 -38.78 26.58
N GLU A 195 27.47 -39.29 25.45
CA GLU A 195 27.93 -38.92 24.10
C GLU A 195 26.75 -38.32 23.31
N GLU A 196 27.02 -37.40 22.40
CA GLU A 196 25.97 -36.85 21.54
C GLU A 196 25.57 -37.88 20.47
N LYS A 197 24.28 -38.13 20.29
CA LYS A 197 23.76 -38.97 19.20
C LYS A 197 24.16 -38.36 17.86
N SER A 198 24.62 -39.19 16.92
CA SER A 198 24.86 -38.74 15.55
C SER A 198 23.56 -38.29 14.88
N THR A 199 23.66 -37.41 13.89
CA THR A 199 22.49 -36.91 13.14
C THR A 199 21.74 -38.04 12.43
N GLU A 200 22.46 -39.08 11.96
CA GLU A 200 21.87 -40.28 11.37
C GLU A 200 20.99 -41.05 12.38
N ILE A 201 21.46 -41.22 13.62
CA ILE A 201 20.67 -41.90 14.67
C ILE A 201 19.43 -41.08 15.00
N LYS A 202 19.56 -39.76 15.16
CA LYS A 202 18.42 -38.86 15.42
C LYS A 202 17.41 -38.88 14.26
N ALA A 203 17.89 -38.92 13.02
CA ALA A 203 17.05 -39.06 11.83
C ALA A 203 16.31 -40.40 11.81
N ARG A 204 16.99 -41.52 12.14
CA ARG A 204 16.34 -42.84 12.23
C ARG A 204 15.24 -42.85 13.31
N GLU A 205 15.51 -42.30 14.49
CA GLU A 205 14.51 -42.15 15.55
C GLU A 205 13.29 -41.32 15.08
N ALA A 206 13.53 -40.24 14.32
CA ALA A 206 12.44 -39.44 13.76
C ALA A 206 11.61 -40.20 12.71
N ALA A 207 12.26 -41.00 11.84
CA ALA A 207 11.56 -41.84 10.86
C ALA A 207 10.74 -42.96 11.54
N ASP A 208 11.28 -43.53 12.63
CA ASP A 208 10.54 -44.48 13.46
C ASP A 208 9.32 -43.82 14.11
N MET A 209 9.43 -42.57 14.56
CA MET A 209 8.30 -41.81 15.10
C MET A 209 7.20 -41.60 14.06
N VAL A 210 7.55 -41.27 12.81
CA VAL A 210 6.56 -41.19 11.70
C VAL A 210 5.84 -42.53 11.54
N SER A 211 6.57 -43.64 11.52
CA SER A 211 5.98 -44.98 11.40
C SER A 211 5.03 -45.28 12.55
N ARG A 212 5.41 -44.96 13.80
CA ARG A 212 4.55 -45.12 14.99
C ARG A 212 3.31 -44.25 14.95
N ILE A 213 3.41 -43.00 14.51
CA ILE A 213 2.26 -42.10 14.39
C ILE A 213 1.27 -42.64 13.35
N ARG A 214 1.77 -43.12 12.20
CA ARG A 214 0.94 -43.72 11.15
C ARG A 214 0.26 -45.00 11.60
N GLU A 215 0.98 -45.88 12.31
CA GLU A 215 0.41 -47.07 12.93
C GLU A 215 -0.66 -46.72 13.97
N GLY A 216 -0.38 -45.76 14.86
CA GLY A 216 -1.32 -45.27 15.85
C GLY A 216 -2.59 -44.69 15.22
N ARG A 217 -2.44 -43.93 14.12
CA ARG A 217 -3.55 -43.39 13.34
C ARG A 217 -4.36 -44.50 12.66
N PHE A 218 -3.71 -45.50 12.07
CA PHE A 218 -4.38 -46.65 11.49
C PHE A 218 -5.23 -47.39 12.54
N ASN A 219 -4.63 -47.72 13.69
CA ASN A 219 -5.31 -48.39 14.80
C ASN A 219 -6.49 -47.59 15.37
N LEU A 220 -6.36 -46.25 15.43
CA LEU A 220 -7.42 -45.34 15.83
C LEU A 220 -8.62 -45.43 14.86
N LEU A 221 -8.36 -45.42 13.55
CA LEU A 221 -9.40 -45.42 12.52
C LEU A 221 -10.05 -46.79 12.31
N THR A 222 -9.32 -47.89 12.53
CA THR A 222 -9.84 -49.25 12.40
C THR A 222 -10.60 -49.73 13.63
N GLY A 223 -10.71 -48.91 14.68
CA GLY A 223 -11.44 -49.27 15.89
C GLY A 223 -10.74 -50.31 16.75
N TYR A 224 -9.40 -50.33 16.77
CA TYR A 224 -8.62 -51.20 17.67
C TYR A 224 -8.83 -50.86 19.16
N GLN A 225 -9.51 -49.75 19.45
CA GLN A 225 -9.65 -49.25 20.81
C GLN A 225 -10.86 -49.92 21.48
N GLU A 226 -10.65 -50.43 22.70
CA GLU A 226 -11.69 -51.09 23.49
C GLU A 226 -12.80 -50.14 23.95
N THR A 227 -12.57 -48.82 23.83
CA THR A 227 -13.52 -47.77 24.23
C THR A 227 -14.05 -46.99 23.04
N ASN A 228 -15.35 -46.70 23.05
CA ASN A 228 -15.99 -45.90 22.02
C ASN A 228 -15.70 -44.40 22.24
N TYR A 229 -15.13 -43.74 21.22
CA TYR A 229 -14.95 -42.29 21.23
C TYR A 229 -16.15 -41.57 20.61
N SER A 230 -16.41 -40.36 21.11
CA SER A 230 -17.34 -39.46 20.44
C SER A 230 -16.79 -39.07 19.05
N PRO A 231 -17.64 -38.80 18.05
CA PRO A 231 -17.20 -38.36 16.72
C PRO A 231 -16.31 -37.11 16.75
N LYS A 232 -16.57 -36.18 17.68
CA LYS A 232 -15.76 -34.95 17.83
C LYS A 232 -14.35 -35.26 18.35
N THR A 233 -14.25 -36.15 19.34
CA THR A 233 -12.95 -36.56 19.91
C THR A 233 -12.12 -37.32 18.88
N MET A 234 -12.77 -38.24 18.15
CA MET A 234 -12.12 -39.00 17.07
C MET A 234 -11.53 -38.06 16.01
N LYS A 235 -12.32 -37.08 15.55
CA LYS A 235 -11.87 -36.07 14.58
C LYS A 235 -10.68 -35.26 15.10
N TYR A 236 -10.74 -34.76 16.33
CA TYR A 236 -9.65 -34.02 16.94
C TYR A 236 -8.35 -34.84 17.05
N MET A 237 -8.45 -36.11 17.47
CA MET A 237 -7.28 -37.00 17.56
C MET A 237 -6.67 -37.29 16.20
N ASP A 238 -7.49 -37.58 15.18
CA ASP A 238 -7.04 -37.78 13.80
C ASP A 238 -6.33 -36.53 13.26
N GLU A 239 -6.91 -35.34 13.43
CA GLU A 239 -6.29 -34.07 13.03
C GLU A 239 -4.95 -33.83 13.73
N LYS A 240 -4.84 -34.15 15.03
CA LYS A 240 -3.58 -34.00 15.77
C LYS A 240 -2.52 -35.01 15.33
N LEU A 241 -2.88 -36.26 15.08
CA LEU A 241 -1.94 -37.26 14.56
C LEU A 241 -1.46 -36.90 13.15
N GLN A 242 -2.32 -36.37 12.30
CA GLN A 242 -1.93 -35.85 10.98
C GLN A 242 -0.95 -34.69 11.09
N LEU A 243 -1.24 -33.72 11.98
CA LEU A 243 -0.35 -32.58 12.22
C LEU A 243 1.03 -33.03 12.73
N MET A 244 1.07 -33.97 13.68
CA MET A 244 2.33 -34.55 14.16
C MET A 244 3.09 -35.30 13.06
N ASP A 245 2.41 -36.10 12.22
CA ASP A 245 3.04 -36.78 11.08
C ASP A 245 3.68 -35.77 10.13
N GLN A 246 2.96 -34.69 9.79
CA GLN A 246 3.45 -33.62 8.93
C GLN A 246 4.66 -32.89 9.54
N GLU A 247 4.64 -32.60 10.84
CA GLU A 247 5.77 -31.99 11.55
C GLU A 247 7.01 -32.87 11.50
N TYR A 248 6.91 -34.17 11.80
CA TYR A 248 8.06 -35.07 11.72
C TYR A 248 8.55 -35.25 10.28
N ILE A 249 7.65 -35.34 9.29
CA ILE A 249 8.04 -35.39 7.87
C ILE A 249 8.75 -34.10 7.46
N SER A 250 8.35 -32.93 7.99
CA SER A 250 9.00 -31.65 7.70
C SER A 250 10.46 -31.62 8.14
N LEU A 251 10.85 -32.41 9.16
CA LEU A 251 12.26 -32.55 9.56
C LEU A 251 13.13 -33.12 8.45
N PHE A 252 12.56 -33.93 7.56
CA PHE A 252 13.23 -34.51 6.39
C PHE A 252 12.99 -33.68 5.12
N LYS A 253 11.73 -33.30 4.86
CA LYS A 253 11.38 -32.59 3.63
C LYS A 253 11.85 -31.13 3.63
N GLY A 254 11.96 -30.52 4.80
CA GLY A 254 12.06 -29.07 4.98
C GLY A 254 10.70 -28.39 4.97
N LEU A 255 10.70 -27.10 5.31
CA LEU A 255 9.50 -26.26 5.36
C LEU A 255 9.54 -25.24 4.22
N LYS A 256 8.41 -25.07 3.55
CA LYS A 256 8.19 -24.00 2.58
C LYS A 256 7.07 -23.12 3.09
N THR A 257 7.38 -21.86 3.39
CA THR A 257 6.42 -20.85 3.80
C THR A 257 6.23 -19.86 2.66
N GLU A 258 4.98 -19.46 2.43
CA GLU A 258 4.63 -18.47 1.43
C GLU A 258 3.82 -17.36 2.10
N MET A 259 4.30 -16.12 2.00
CA MET A 259 3.64 -14.95 2.56
C MET A 259 3.34 -13.95 1.44
N LEU A 260 2.14 -13.37 1.45
CA LEU A 260 1.77 -12.31 0.50
C LEU A 260 1.89 -10.95 1.19
N ASN A 261 2.80 -10.12 0.68
CA ASN A 261 3.06 -8.79 1.20
C ASN A 261 2.65 -7.77 0.14
N THR A 262 1.95 -6.71 0.56
CA THR A 262 1.56 -5.62 -0.34
C THR A 262 2.26 -4.34 0.07
N TYR A 263 3.03 -3.77 -0.87
CA TYR A 263 3.79 -2.55 -0.68
C TYR A 263 3.12 -1.43 -1.45
N THR A 264 2.91 -0.28 -0.80
CA THR A 264 2.18 0.84 -1.39
C THR A 264 3.11 2.02 -1.59
N PHE A 265 3.16 2.53 -2.82
CA PHE A 265 3.94 3.70 -3.22
C PHE A 265 3.01 4.82 -3.66
N TYR A 266 3.32 6.05 -3.27
CA TYR A 266 2.58 7.23 -3.67
C TYR A 266 3.45 8.09 -4.59
N LEU A 267 2.98 8.33 -5.81
CA LEU A 267 3.68 9.14 -6.81
C LEU A 267 2.82 10.32 -7.23
N ILE A 268 3.44 11.48 -7.40
CA ILE A 268 2.82 12.66 -8.00
C ILE A 268 3.28 12.72 -9.46
N PRO A 269 2.39 12.48 -10.44
CA PRO A 269 2.72 12.56 -11.85
C PRO A 269 3.24 13.95 -12.24
N ASP A 270 4.53 14.05 -12.56
CA ASP A 270 5.18 15.22 -13.15
C ASP A 270 4.96 15.27 -14.68
N PRO A 271 4.38 16.38 -15.22
CA PRO A 271 4.21 16.59 -16.65
C PRO A 271 5.49 16.47 -17.50
N ASN A 272 6.67 16.68 -16.91
CA ASN A 272 7.97 16.61 -17.58
C ASN A 272 8.58 15.21 -17.58
N LYS A 273 8.11 14.31 -16.70
CA LYS A 273 8.63 12.95 -16.56
C LYS A 273 7.58 11.93 -16.98
N LEU A 274 7.61 11.56 -18.25
CA LEU A 274 6.68 10.59 -18.83
C LEU A 274 6.87 9.18 -18.26
N ASN A 275 8.08 8.83 -17.84
CA ASN A 275 8.41 7.57 -17.21
C ASN A 275 8.95 7.84 -15.82
N GLN A 276 8.33 7.26 -14.80
CA GLN A 276 8.73 7.41 -13.41
C GLN A 276 8.91 6.02 -12.79
N VAL A 277 10.05 5.80 -12.15
CA VAL A 277 10.32 4.56 -11.43
C VAL A 277 9.53 4.59 -10.13
N VAL A 278 8.68 3.59 -9.93
CA VAL A 278 7.87 3.40 -8.72
C VAL A 278 8.72 2.78 -7.63
N CYS A 279 9.31 1.63 -7.94
CA CYS A 279 10.18 0.85 -7.08
C CYS A 279 11.03 -0.09 -7.94
N LYS A 280 11.95 -0.82 -7.30
CA LYS A 280 12.72 -1.88 -7.96
C LYS A 280 12.41 -3.23 -7.33
N PHE A 281 12.32 -4.26 -8.16
CA PHE A 281 12.04 -5.62 -7.74
C PHE A 281 13.11 -6.61 -8.22
N SER A 282 13.61 -7.43 -7.31
CA SER A 282 14.50 -8.57 -7.60
C SER A 282 13.93 -9.85 -6.98
N LYS A 283 14.21 -10.99 -7.59
CA LYS A 283 13.77 -12.29 -7.06
C LYS A 283 14.50 -12.68 -5.77
N GLU A 284 15.68 -12.12 -5.53
CA GLU A 284 16.56 -12.47 -4.41
C GLU A 284 16.38 -11.55 -3.21
N THR A 285 16.02 -10.28 -3.45
CA THR A 285 15.91 -9.24 -2.39
C THR A 285 14.50 -8.67 -2.25
N GLY A 286 13.57 -9.04 -3.13
CA GLY A 286 12.21 -8.52 -3.12
C GLY A 286 12.13 -7.08 -3.60
N ILE A 287 11.34 -6.27 -2.90
CA ILE A 287 11.13 -4.86 -3.22
C ILE A 287 12.19 -3.98 -2.59
N SER A 288 12.66 -3.00 -3.35
CA SER A 288 13.63 -1.99 -2.98
C SER A 288 13.18 -0.62 -3.45
N GLU A 289 13.78 0.44 -2.91
CA GLU A 289 13.40 1.81 -3.25
C GLU A 289 13.81 2.14 -4.70
N ALA A 290 13.16 3.16 -5.28
CA ALA A 290 13.45 3.57 -6.65
C ALA A 290 14.92 4.04 -6.86
N THR A 291 15.58 4.50 -5.80
CA THR A 291 16.96 4.98 -5.77
C THR A 291 18.01 3.88 -5.71
N ASP A 292 17.63 2.66 -5.32
CA ASP A 292 18.58 1.57 -5.12
C ASP A 292 19.16 1.05 -6.43
N ASN A 293 20.37 0.49 -6.41
CA ASN A 293 21.01 -0.06 -7.62
C ASN A 293 20.64 -1.53 -7.90
N LYS A 294 19.87 -2.17 -7.02
CA LYS A 294 19.55 -3.60 -7.12
C LYS A 294 18.14 -3.81 -7.66
N GLY A 295 17.96 -4.88 -8.42
CA GLY A 295 16.66 -5.24 -8.99
C GLY A 295 16.31 -4.47 -10.26
N ARG A 296 15.14 -4.78 -10.78
CA ARG A 296 14.60 -4.26 -12.04
C ARG A 296 13.48 -3.28 -11.77
N GLU A 297 13.39 -2.23 -12.59
CA GLU A 297 12.46 -1.13 -12.38
C GLU A 297 11.01 -1.53 -12.67
N VAL A 298 10.13 -1.18 -11.74
CA VAL A 298 8.69 -1.07 -11.96
C VAL A 298 8.42 0.37 -12.38
N ILE A 299 7.94 0.56 -13.61
CA ILE A 299 7.86 1.88 -14.25
C ILE A 299 6.40 2.27 -14.44
N LEU A 300 6.03 3.44 -13.90
CA LEU A 300 4.81 4.15 -14.26
C LEU A 300 5.05 4.92 -15.54
N ASN A 301 4.32 4.56 -16.59
CA ASN A 301 4.37 5.22 -17.89
C ASN A 301 3.13 6.10 -18.06
N ILE A 302 3.34 7.34 -18.46
CA ILE A 302 2.33 8.36 -18.63
C ILE A 302 2.34 8.81 -20.08
N ARG A 303 1.22 8.64 -20.78
CA ARG A 303 1.04 9.11 -22.16
C ARG A 303 -0.12 10.09 -22.25
N ARG A 304 0.13 11.30 -22.72
CA ARG A 304 -0.91 12.30 -22.98
C ARG A 304 -1.75 11.88 -24.19
N SER A 305 -3.06 12.07 -24.13
CA SER A 305 -3.96 11.77 -25.26
C SER A 305 -3.96 12.90 -26.30
N GLY A 306 -3.47 14.08 -25.94
CA GLY A 306 -3.37 15.24 -26.81
C GLY A 306 -4.66 16.05 -26.89
N THR A 307 -5.57 15.90 -25.91
CA THR A 307 -6.89 16.56 -25.92
C THR A 307 -6.74 18.09 -25.92
N LEU A 308 -5.73 18.61 -25.23
CA LEU A 308 -5.48 20.06 -25.13
C LEU A 308 -4.54 20.61 -26.21
N THR A 309 -4.07 19.81 -27.16
CA THR A 309 -3.15 20.26 -28.23
C THR A 309 -3.76 21.35 -29.12
N GLN A 310 -5.09 21.33 -29.28
CA GLN A 310 -5.82 22.31 -30.09
C GLN A 310 -6.27 23.54 -29.29
N MET A 311 -5.93 23.62 -28.01
CA MET A 311 -6.41 24.70 -27.17
C MET A 311 -5.64 26.00 -27.46
N PRO A 312 -6.34 27.14 -27.64
CA PRO A 312 -5.67 28.40 -27.91
C PRO A 312 -4.77 28.86 -26.76
N ASN A 313 -3.60 29.44 -27.08
CA ASN A 313 -2.64 29.94 -26.08
C ASN A 313 -3.22 30.97 -25.10
N TRP A 314 -4.27 31.70 -25.50
CA TRP A 314 -4.92 32.68 -24.63
C TRP A 314 -5.77 32.03 -23.54
N ALA A 315 -6.16 30.76 -23.67
CA ALA A 315 -6.96 30.04 -22.68
C ALA A 315 -6.20 29.77 -21.36
N SER A 316 -4.86 29.80 -21.39
CA SER A 316 -3.99 29.67 -20.22
C SER A 316 -3.36 31.01 -19.79
N SER A 317 -3.86 32.15 -20.27
CA SER A 317 -3.21 33.44 -20.07
C SER A 317 -3.28 33.92 -18.60
N VAL A 318 -2.15 34.45 -18.11
CA VAL A 318 -2.05 35.07 -16.78
C VAL A 318 -2.67 36.47 -16.86
N VAL A 319 -3.95 36.59 -16.52
CA VAL A 319 -4.59 37.90 -16.28
C VAL A 319 -4.19 38.40 -14.87
N ASP A 320 -4.17 39.72 -14.69
CA ASP A 320 -3.70 40.49 -13.52
C ASP A 320 -3.96 39.87 -12.13
N ALA A 321 -3.11 40.27 -11.17
CA ALA A 321 -3.09 39.78 -9.78
C ALA A 321 -4.40 39.95 -9.00
N ARG A 322 -5.31 40.82 -9.46
CA ARG A 322 -6.67 41.00 -8.95
C ARG A 322 -7.65 40.88 -10.11
N SER A 323 -8.48 39.84 -10.11
CA SER A 323 -9.52 39.65 -11.13
C SER A 323 -10.80 39.10 -10.50
N THR A 324 -11.95 39.42 -11.11
CA THR A 324 -13.27 38.84 -10.81
C THR A 324 -13.47 37.44 -11.41
N LEU A 325 -12.39 36.83 -11.87
CA LEU A 325 -12.40 35.55 -12.55
C LEU A 325 -12.01 34.44 -11.58
N ILE A 326 -12.82 33.40 -11.49
CA ILE A 326 -12.55 32.23 -10.65
C ILE A 326 -11.69 31.24 -11.44
N PRO A 327 -10.52 30.82 -10.93
CA PRO A 327 -9.68 29.84 -11.58
C PRO A 327 -10.29 28.43 -11.50
N TYR A 328 -10.13 27.66 -12.57
CA TYR A 328 -10.55 26.26 -12.65
C TYR A 328 -9.59 25.48 -13.55
N ARG A 329 -9.58 24.14 -13.44
CA ARG A 329 -8.70 23.28 -14.23
C ARG A 329 -9.45 22.64 -15.39
N ILE A 330 -8.85 22.66 -16.57
CA ILE A 330 -9.27 21.81 -17.67
C ILE A 330 -8.27 20.65 -17.71
N PRO A 331 -8.65 19.44 -17.24
CA PRO A 331 -7.72 18.32 -17.13
C PRO A 331 -7.35 17.75 -18.50
N GLU A 332 -6.14 17.22 -18.62
CA GLU A 332 -5.72 16.43 -19.78
C GLU A 332 -6.07 14.95 -19.53
N ILE A 333 -6.58 14.27 -20.56
CA ILE A 333 -6.79 12.82 -20.50
C ILE A 333 -5.46 12.14 -20.76
N VAL A 334 -5.01 11.29 -19.84
CA VAL A 334 -3.78 10.53 -19.97
C VAL A 334 -4.05 9.04 -19.87
N ARG A 335 -3.24 8.25 -20.57
CA ARG A 335 -3.14 6.82 -20.38
C ARG A 335 -2.00 6.54 -19.41
N LEU A 336 -2.35 6.01 -18.24
CA LEU A 336 -1.41 5.52 -17.25
C LEU A 336 -1.26 4.02 -17.42
N SER A 337 -0.01 3.52 -17.36
CA SER A 337 0.28 2.09 -17.33
C SER A 337 1.44 1.80 -16.39
N VAL A 338 1.33 0.74 -15.59
CA VAL A 338 2.47 0.25 -14.80
C VAL A 338 3.02 -1.00 -15.44
N ASN A 339 4.32 -0.93 -15.73
CA ASN A 339 5.03 -1.92 -16.49
C ASN A 339 6.17 -2.51 -15.65
N TYR A 340 6.35 -3.82 -15.75
CA TYR A 340 7.51 -4.51 -15.23
C TYR A 340 7.99 -5.52 -16.28
N LEU A 341 9.26 -5.43 -16.69
CA LEU A 341 9.86 -6.29 -17.71
C LEU A 341 9.09 -6.36 -19.03
N GLY A 342 8.49 -5.24 -19.45
CA GLY A 342 7.70 -5.15 -20.68
C GLY A 342 6.28 -5.72 -20.58
N LYS A 343 5.92 -6.36 -19.46
CA LYS A 343 4.53 -6.73 -19.16
C LYS A 343 3.80 -5.56 -18.52
N ILE A 344 2.63 -5.24 -19.05
CA ILE A 344 1.70 -4.27 -18.46
C ILE A 344 0.85 -5.00 -17.42
N TYR A 345 0.83 -4.50 -16.19
CA TYR A 345 0.04 -5.09 -15.09
C TYR A 345 -1.31 -4.40 -14.94
N ASP A 346 -1.32 -3.08 -15.04
CA ASP A 346 -2.53 -2.26 -14.97
C ASP A 346 -2.40 -1.11 -15.97
N GLU A 347 -3.50 -0.80 -16.66
CA GLU A 347 -3.60 0.30 -17.62
C GLU A 347 -4.97 0.98 -17.47
N GLN A 348 -4.94 2.30 -17.26
CA GLN A 348 -6.14 3.10 -17.02
C GLN A 348 -6.09 4.39 -17.83
N LEU A 349 -7.24 4.81 -18.34
CA LEU A 349 -7.42 6.13 -18.96
C LEU A 349 -8.04 7.07 -17.93
N ILE A 350 -7.30 8.09 -17.51
CA ILE A 350 -7.74 9.00 -16.44
C ILE A 350 -7.56 10.47 -16.83
N ALA A 351 -8.42 11.33 -16.30
CA ALA A 351 -8.22 12.77 -16.35
C ALA A 351 -7.22 13.20 -15.26
N LEU A 352 -6.06 13.73 -15.65
CA LEU A 352 -5.05 14.29 -14.75
C LEU A 352 -5.11 15.83 -14.76
N PRO A 353 -5.47 16.46 -13.63
CA PRO A 353 -5.57 17.92 -13.55
C PRO A 353 -4.23 18.63 -13.78
N GLN A 354 -3.15 18.10 -13.23
CA GLN A 354 -1.82 18.73 -13.31
C GLN A 354 -1.15 18.64 -14.69
N PHE A 355 -1.70 17.82 -15.60
CA PHE A 355 -1.28 17.79 -17.02
C PHE A 355 -2.10 18.76 -17.89
N GLY A 356 -3.16 19.32 -17.31
CA GLY A 356 -4.07 20.24 -17.96
C GLY A 356 -3.60 21.69 -17.89
N ILE A 357 -4.55 22.60 -18.14
CA ILE A 357 -4.33 24.04 -17.99
C ILE A 357 -5.26 24.62 -16.92
N VAL A 358 -4.81 25.70 -16.27
CA VAL A 358 -5.67 26.52 -15.42
C VAL A 358 -6.26 27.63 -16.27
N SER A 359 -7.59 27.61 -16.41
CA SER A 359 -8.38 28.65 -17.07
C SER A 359 -9.15 29.44 -16.00
N ARG A 360 -9.85 30.50 -16.39
CA ARG A 360 -10.66 31.29 -15.47
C ARG A 360 -12.05 31.56 -16.02
N VAL A 361 -13.05 31.49 -15.16
CA VAL A 361 -14.46 31.73 -15.49
C VAL A 361 -14.92 33.04 -14.84
N PRO A 362 -15.62 33.93 -15.55
CA PRO A 362 -16.15 35.16 -14.95
C PRO A 362 -17.24 34.83 -13.93
N PHE A 363 -17.16 35.46 -12.75
CA PHE A 363 -18.21 35.38 -11.75
C PHE A 363 -19.17 36.57 -11.89
N VAL A 364 -20.31 36.36 -12.55
CA VAL A 364 -21.34 37.39 -12.73
C VAL A 364 -22.69 36.79 -12.33
N LYS A 365 -23.10 37.03 -11.07
CA LYS A 365 -24.33 36.50 -10.47
C LYS A 365 -24.59 35.04 -10.83
N SER A 366 -23.55 34.22 -10.77
CA SER A 366 -23.58 32.86 -11.30
C SER A 366 -23.40 31.83 -10.20
N LYS A 367 -24.10 30.70 -10.29
CA LYS A 367 -23.81 29.51 -9.48
C LYS A 367 -22.87 28.61 -10.27
N ILE A 368 -21.74 28.26 -9.68
CA ILE A 368 -20.71 27.46 -10.36
C ILE A 368 -20.44 26.20 -9.55
N GLU A 369 -20.49 25.05 -10.22
CA GLU A 369 -20.14 23.75 -9.65
C GLU A 369 -18.84 23.24 -10.27
N PHE A 370 -17.91 22.82 -9.40
CA PHE A 370 -16.63 22.25 -9.76
C PHE A 370 -16.61 20.77 -9.38
N ASP A 371 -15.97 19.96 -10.22
CA ASP A 371 -15.67 18.58 -9.87
C ASP A 371 -14.48 18.56 -8.90
N PRO A 372 -14.63 18.10 -7.64
CA PRO A 372 -13.53 18.05 -6.68
C PRO A 372 -12.38 17.14 -7.10
N GLN A 373 -12.63 16.18 -8.01
CA GLN A 373 -11.61 15.24 -8.48
C GLN A 373 -10.69 15.85 -9.54
N THR A 374 -11.22 16.74 -10.38
CA THR A 374 -10.49 17.29 -11.52
C THR A 374 -10.26 18.80 -11.47
N GLY A 375 -11.08 19.52 -10.71
CA GLY A 375 -11.10 20.98 -10.67
C GLY A 375 -11.79 21.61 -11.87
N CYS A 376 -12.43 20.80 -12.73
CA CYS A 376 -13.15 21.29 -13.90
C CYS A 376 -14.51 21.87 -13.51
N VAL A 377 -14.94 22.89 -14.25
CA VAL A 377 -16.31 23.39 -14.14
C VAL A 377 -17.26 22.36 -14.74
N VAL A 378 -18.18 21.87 -13.91
CA VAL A 378 -19.22 20.92 -14.30
C VAL A 378 -20.45 21.67 -14.78
N LYS A 379 -20.80 22.78 -14.11
CA LYS A 379 -22.02 23.52 -14.40
C LYS A 379 -21.89 25.00 -14.05
N ILE A 380 -22.45 25.84 -14.91
CA ILE A 380 -22.61 27.28 -14.68
C ILE A 380 -24.09 27.60 -14.85
N TYR A 381 -24.68 28.24 -13.85
CA TYR A 381 -26.00 28.86 -13.95
C TYR A 381 -25.82 30.37 -13.89
N TYR A 382 -26.33 31.07 -14.89
CA TYR A 382 -26.42 32.53 -14.89
C TYR A 382 -27.77 32.92 -14.28
N GLU A 383 -27.77 33.78 -13.25
CA GLU A 383 -28.98 34.33 -12.64
C GLU A 383 -29.33 35.73 -13.17
#